data_AF-A0A3G1KGR8-F1
#
_entry.id   AF-A0A3G1KGR8-F1
#
_cell.length_a   1.000
_cell.length_b   1.000
_cell.length_c   1.000
_cell.angle_alpha   90.00
_cell.angle_beta   90.00
_cell.angle_gamma   90.00
#
_symmetry.space_group_name_H-M   'P 1'
#
loop_
_entity.id
_entity.type
_entity.pdbx_description
1 polymer ?
#
loop_
_entity_poly.entity_id
_entity_poly.type
_entity_poly.pdbx_seq_one_letter_code
_entity_poly.pdbx_strand_id
1 'polypeptide(L)'
;PRRYIIYSEFMIMWNNISTLGSMMTIMFIFMFIFSIMEMLNSKRMILFIIKSNNNEWKHNLPNKNHTNIENIYMFNKFYNIMNKFKLSKS
;
A
#
# COMPACT_ATOMS: atom_id res chain seq x y z
N PRO A 1 -6.74 -27.35 27.71
CA PRO A 1 -5.60 -28.06 27.06
C PRO A 1 -5.85 -28.04 25.54
N ARG A 2 -4.82 -27.97 24.68
CA ARG A 2 -4.99 -27.78 23.22
C ARG A 2 -5.26 -29.12 22.51
N ARG A 3 -6.00 -29.09 21.40
CA ARG A 3 -6.34 -30.25 20.52
C ARG A 3 -7.36 -31.24 21.11
N TYR A 4 -8.48 -30.74 21.63
CA TYR A 4 -9.57 -31.58 22.12
C TYR A 4 -10.69 -31.63 21.08
N ILE A 5 -11.12 -32.84 20.77
CA ILE A 5 -12.27 -33.09 19.89
C ILE A 5 -13.58 -32.87 20.67
N ILE A 6 -13.57 -33.20 21.96
CA ILE A 6 -14.71 -33.03 22.88
C ILE A 6 -14.26 -32.08 24.00
N TYR A 7 -15.08 -31.08 24.29
CA TYR A 7 -14.86 -30.08 25.32
C TYR A 7 -15.98 -30.13 26.36
N SER A 8 -15.72 -29.62 27.56
CA SER A 8 -16.73 -29.54 28.63
C SER A 8 -17.86 -28.56 28.26
N GLU A 9 -19.04 -28.76 28.82
CA GLU A 9 -20.22 -27.94 28.52
C GLU A 9 -20.00 -26.44 28.78
N PHE A 10 -19.18 -26.10 29.78
CA PHE A 10 -18.80 -24.71 30.09
C PHE A 10 -18.10 -23.98 28.93
N MET A 11 -17.48 -24.71 28.00
CA MET A 11 -16.76 -24.12 26.86
C MET A 11 -17.62 -23.96 25.60
N ILE A 12 -18.87 -24.44 25.60
CA ILE A 12 -19.77 -24.36 24.44
C ILE A 12 -19.97 -22.91 23.98
N MET A 13 -20.22 -21.99 24.91
CA MET A 13 -20.49 -20.58 24.58
C MET A 13 -19.32 -19.94 23.81
N TRP A 14 -18.10 -20.07 24.33
CA TRP A 14 -16.91 -19.48 23.72
C TRP A 14 -16.52 -20.14 22.40
N ASN A 15 -16.72 -21.45 22.29
CA ASN A 15 -16.47 -22.17 21.03
C ASN A 15 -17.46 -21.74 19.94
N ASN A 16 -18.74 -21.55 20.27
CA ASN A 16 -19.74 -21.06 19.31
C ASN A 16 -19.45 -19.63 18.84
N ILE A 17 -19.01 -18.75 19.75
CA ILE A 17 -18.59 -17.39 19.37
C ILE A 17 -17.35 -17.47 18.46
N SER A 18 -16.38 -18.33 18.78
CA SER A 18 -15.18 -18.50 17.97
C SER A 18 -15.48 -19.05 16.57
N THR A 19 -16.43 -19.98 16.43
CA THR A 19 -16.81 -20.53 15.12
C THR A 19 -17.55 -19.49 14.28
N LEU A 20 -18.45 -18.71 14.88
CA LEU A 20 -19.08 -17.56 14.21
C LEU A 20 -18.03 -16.56 13.69
N GLY A 21 -17.02 -16.26 14.52
CA GLY A 21 -15.88 -15.43 14.11
C GLY A 21 -15.14 -15.99 12.89
N SER A 22 -14.87 -17.30 12.86
CA SER A 22 -14.20 -17.93 11.71
C SER A 22 -15.04 -17.91 10.43
N MET A 23 -16.37 -17.98 10.53
CA MET A 23 -17.25 -17.86 9.35
C MET A 23 -17.21 -16.43 8.80
N MET A 24 -17.18 -15.42 9.68
CA MET A 24 -17.07 -14.02 9.27
C MET A 24 -15.74 -13.71 8.56
N THR A 25 -14.63 -14.29 9.02
CA THR A 25 -13.33 -14.07 8.36
C THR A 25 -13.29 -14.68 6.96
N ILE A 26 -13.90 -15.85 6.75
CA ILE A 26 -14.03 -16.46 5.43
C ILE A 26 -14.81 -15.54 4.48
N MET A 27 -15.95 -15.00 4.94
CA MET A 27 -16.73 -14.05 4.15
C MET A 27 -15.94 -12.78 3.82
N PHE A 28 -15.15 -12.26 4.75
CA PHE A 28 -14.29 -11.10 4.51
C PHE A 28 -13.24 -11.37 3.43
N ILE A 29 -12.64 -12.55 3.40
CA ILE A 29 -11.65 -12.93 2.36
C ILE A 29 -12.31 -12.92 0.97
N PHE A 30 -13.52 -13.47 0.83
CA PHE A 30 -14.23 -13.44 -0.44
C PHE A 30 -14.54 -12.01 -0.90
N MET A 31 -15.02 -11.15 0.02
CA MET A 31 -15.28 -9.74 -0.29
C MET A 31 -14.00 -9.00 -0.69
N PHE A 32 -12.87 -9.29 -0.04
CA PHE A 32 -11.59 -8.70 -0.38
C PHE A 32 -11.13 -9.07 -1.79
N ILE A 33 -11.20 -10.36 -2.15
CA ILE A 33 -10.84 -10.84 -3.50
C ILE A 33 -11.74 -10.18 -4.56
N PHE A 34 -13.05 -10.09 -4.29
CA PHE A 34 -13.99 -9.45 -5.21
C PHE A 34 -13.65 -7.97 -5.41
N SER A 35 -13.31 -7.24 -4.34
CA SER A 35 -12.95 -5.82 -4.42
C SER A 35 -11.71 -5.58 -5.29
N ILE A 36 -10.69 -6.45 -5.21
CA ILE A 36 -9.50 -6.37 -6.07
C ILE A 36 -9.89 -6.59 -7.54
N MET A 37 -10.69 -7.62 -7.81
CA MET A 37 -11.12 -7.93 -9.18
C MET A 37 -11.94 -6.79 -9.80
N GLU A 38 -12.84 -6.18 -9.04
CA GLU A 38 -13.62 -5.03 -9.48
C GLU A 38 -12.72 -3.82 -9.81
N MET A 39 -11.72 -3.55 -8.97
CA MET A 39 -10.78 -2.44 -9.18
C MET A 39 -9.93 -2.63 -10.44
N LEU A 40 -9.51 -3.87 -10.75
CA LEU A 40 -8.78 -4.17 -11.98
C LEU A 40 -9.67 -3.98 -13.23
N ASN A 41 -10.95 -4.38 -13.16
CA ASN A 41 -11.88 -4.26 -14.27
C ASN A 41 -12.31 -2.80 -14.55
N SER A 42 -12.49 -1.99 -13.50
CA SER A 42 -13.01 -0.63 -13.62
C SER A 42 -11.99 0.41 -14.10
N LYS A 43 -10.68 0.08 -14.16
CA LYS A 43 -9.60 0.92 -14.72
C LYS A 43 -9.67 2.41 -14.32
N ARG A 44 -9.99 2.69 -13.05
CA ARG A 44 -10.14 4.07 -12.55
C ARG A 44 -8.79 4.79 -12.54
N MET A 45 -8.71 5.94 -13.20
CA MET A 45 -7.51 6.78 -13.23
C MET A 45 -7.39 7.65 -11.97
N ILE A 46 -6.17 7.80 -11.47
CA ILE A 46 -5.88 8.60 -10.27
C ILE A 46 -5.71 10.07 -10.71
N LEU A 47 -6.59 10.96 -10.23
CA LEU A 47 -6.58 12.39 -10.60
C LEU A 47 -5.61 13.22 -9.75
N PHE A 48 -5.47 12.90 -8.46
CA PHE A 48 -4.63 13.64 -7.53
C PHE A 48 -3.89 12.68 -6.60
N ILE A 49 -2.60 12.94 -6.41
CA ILE A 49 -1.72 12.20 -5.50
C ILE A 49 -1.48 13.07 -4.27
N ILE A 50 -1.60 12.47 -3.08
CA ILE A 50 -1.26 13.14 -1.82
C ILE A 50 0.25 13.44 -1.83
N LYS A 51 0.62 14.69 -1.53
CA LYS A 51 2.02 15.08 -1.36
C LYS A 51 2.58 14.35 -0.13
N SER A 52 3.24 13.22 -0.35
CA SER A 52 3.98 12.50 0.68
C SER A 52 5.48 12.81 0.56
N ASN A 53 6.19 12.68 1.68
CA ASN A 53 7.64 12.92 1.73
C ASN A 53 8.45 11.80 1.06
N ASN A 54 7.81 10.68 0.72
CA ASN A 54 8.47 9.53 0.11
C ASN A 54 8.57 9.71 -1.41
N ASN A 55 9.75 9.40 -1.96
CA ASN A 55 10.04 9.66 -3.37
C ASN A 55 9.21 8.79 -4.33
N GLU A 56 8.78 7.61 -3.90
CA GLU A 56 7.97 6.69 -4.69
C GLU A 56 6.65 7.32 -5.18
N TRP A 57 6.02 8.14 -4.35
CA TRP A 57 4.75 8.81 -4.68
C TRP A 57 4.91 10.05 -5.57
N LYS A 58 6.15 10.44 -5.90
CA LYS A 58 6.44 11.51 -6.85
C LYS A 58 6.55 11.01 -8.29
N HIS A 59 6.66 9.70 -8.49
CA HIS A 59 6.74 9.09 -9.82
C HIS A 59 5.34 8.92 -10.44
N ASN A 60 5.32 8.64 -11.74
CA ASN A 60 4.07 8.37 -12.46
C ASN A 60 3.41 7.07 -11.96
N LEU A 61 2.09 6.99 -12.03
CA LEU A 61 1.32 5.77 -11.72
C LEU A 61 0.68 5.26 -13.03
N PRO A 62 1.15 4.16 -13.64
CA PRO A 62 2.26 3.28 -13.22
C PRO A 62 3.64 3.87 -13.49
N ASN A 63 4.63 3.37 -12.75
CA ASN A 63 6.02 3.75 -12.93
C ASN A 63 6.51 3.37 -14.33
N LYS A 64 7.30 4.26 -14.94
CA LYS A 64 8.03 3.95 -16.19
C LYS A 64 9.17 2.96 -15.89
N ASN A 65 9.60 2.19 -16.88
CA ASN A 65 10.64 1.16 -16.69
C ASN A 65 11.96 1.71 -16.10
N HIS A 66 12.34 2.94 -16.46
CA HIS A 66 13.51 3.62 -15.91
C HIS A 66 13.07 4.92 -15.21
N THR A 67 12.73 4.83 -13.92
CA THR A 67 12.30 5.98 -13.11
C THR A 67 13.47 6.78 -12.53
N ASN A 68 14.60 6.13 -12.25
CA ASN A 68 15.69 6.70 -11.46
C ASN A 68 16.98 6.81 -12.29
N ILE A 69 16.89 7.50 -13.43
CA ILE A 69 18.03 7.70 -14.34
C ILE A 69 19.08 8.62 -13.70
N GLU A 70 18.64 9.57 -12.86
CA GLU A 70 19.51 10.48 -12.12
C GLU A 70 19.27 10.34 -10.61
N ASN A 71 20.33 10.40 -9.81
CA ASN A 71 20.23 10.41 -8.35
C ASN A 71 19.61 11.73 -7.86
N ILE A 72 18.46 11.63 -7.16
CA ILE A 72 17.70 12.77 -6.60
C ILE A 72 18.58 13.78 -5.84
N TYR A 73 19.61 13.31 -5.12
CA TYR A 73 20.50 14.17 -4.33
C TYR A 73 21.51 14.97 -5.15
N MET A 74 21.88 14.50 -6.35
CA MET A 74 22.85 15.19 -7.19
C MET A 74 22.20 16.34 -7.96
N PHE A 75 20.97 16.18 -8.45
CA PHE A 75 20.30 17.21 -9.26
C PHE A 75 20.10 18.53 -8.49
N ASN A 76 19.57 18.47 -7.26
CA ASN A 76 19.31 19.69 -6.47
C ASN A 76 20.60 20.43 -6.07
N LYS A 77 21.66 19.67 -5.73
CA LYS A 77 22.95 20.26 -5.39
C LYS A 77 23.62 20.87 -6.62
N PHE A 78 23.61 20.18 -7.76
CA PHE A 78 24.19 20.67 -9.01
C PHE A 78 23.43 21.88 -9.57
N TYR A 79 22.09 21.86 -9.49
CA TYR A 79 21.24 22.98 -9.87
C TYR A 79 21.50 24.24 -9.03
N ASN A 80 21.60 24.10 -7.70
CA ASN A 80 21.95 25.22 -6.82
C ASN A 80 23.36 25.74 -7.08
N ILE A 81 24.34 24.85 -7.33
CA ILE A 81 25.71 25.24 -7.68
C ILE A 81 25.73 26.00 -9.02
N MET A 82 25.04 25.52 -10.05
CA MET A 82 24.96 26.18 -11.36
C MET A 82 24.29 27.55 -11.28
N ASN A 83 23.23 27.70 -10.49
CA ASN A 83 22.60 29.00 -10.25
C ASN A 83 23.56 29.97 -9.53
N LYS A 84 24.33 29.47 -8.56
CA LYS A 84 25.33 30.27 -7.85
C LYS A 84 26.48 30.71 -8.78
N PHE A 85 26.92 29.85 -9.70
CA PHE A 85 27.94 30.18 -10.71
C PHE A 85 27.45 31.16 -11.79
N LYS A 86 26.15 31.15 -12.14
CA LYS A 86 25.57 32.15 -13.04
C LYS A 86 25.53 33.53 -12.39
N LEU A 87 25.14 33.61 -11.12
CA LEU A 87 25.10 34.86 -10.35
C LEU A 87 26.48 35.44 -10.04
N SER A 88 27.53 34.61 -9.97
CA SER A 88 28.90 35.11 -9.74
C SER A 88 29.58 35.62 -11.02
N LYS A 89 28.98 35.40 -12.19
CA LYS A 89 29.51 35.84 -13.50
C LYS A 89 28.77 37.06 -14.07
N SER A 90 27.67 37.48 -13.44
CA SER A 90 26.97 38.75 -13.68
C SER A 90 27.46 39.81 -12.69
#